data_AF-A0A4V2JVQ9-F1
#
_entry.id   AF-A0A4V2JVQ9-F1
#
_cell.length_a   1.000
_cell.length_b   1.000
_cell.length_c   1.000
_cell.angle_alpha   90.00
_cell.angle_beta   90.00
_cell.angle_gamma   90.00
#
_symmetry.space_group_name_H-M   'P 1'
#
loop_
_entity.id
_entity.type
_entity.pdbx_description
1 polymer ?
#
loop_
_entity_poly.entity_id
_entity_poly.type
_entity_poly.pdbx_seq_one_letter_code
_entity_poly.pdbx_strand_id
1 'polypeptide(L)'
;MDEEDIPETDFYDLPENINDIFKLRTLVFKNLPSTAKLQDILDFITHGDIENVEIDKMQNLGKVHFFDYTSLYRCYIDLSNQEVVIDNTTISIGIEQSSKLSLNIENIHNLGATRSVFLVLDEFLDETFFTEYCKEFGEVETIRIVKDKSIIYCDYFSFYSAIKFIENTTKDPLFTNKRFGFGWDRCFRQMSDTDEKSISLFNSNKTVYLGNIQNDISAEDILDSIKGGSIFCLKIHREKKCAFITFMSSLSAASFISLCNKSPLNIKGYRIKVNYGNNTPTPVPGILAVYNHATRVLKIEPIDDELTYTKVQQDCKDFGEIEKIQFGENSVKINFLFITDCYRAYTELKNKDFYDNYNLSFGNDRCGNTSALDVVLYLQENEFFEV
;
A
#
# COMPACT_ATOMS: atom_id res chain seq x y z
N MET A 1 50.98 -17.75 -23.07
CA MET A 1 50.38 -16.42 -22.77
C MET A 1 48.98 -16.56 -23.24
N ASP A 2 48.22 -17.18 -22.35
CA ASP A 2 46.95 -17.81 -22.58
C ASP A 2 45.87 -16.74 -22.44
N GLU A 3 45.07 -16.58 -23.49
CA GLU A 3 43.75 -15.97 -23.37
C GLU A 3 42.89 -17.00 -22.63
N GLU A 4 42.65 -16.78 -21.34
CA GLU A 4 41.68 -17.56 -20.60
C GLU A 4 40.28 -17.26 -21.16
N ASP A 5 39.70 -18.27 -21.80
CA ASP A 5 38.28 -18.33 -22.18
C ASP A 5 37.41 -18.00 -20.96
N ILE A 6 36.77 -16.84 -20.99
CA ILE A 6 35.67 -16.51 -20.10
C ILE A 6 34.51 -17.43 -20.54
N PRO A 7 33.94 -18.27 -19.66
CA PRO A 7 32.83 -19.12 -20.04
C PRO A 7 31.65 -18.22 -20.43
N GLU A 8 31.13 -18.39 -21.65
CA GLU A 8 29.81 -17.90 -22.02
C GLU A 8 28.82 -18.52 -21.03
N THR A 9 28.39 -17.74 -20.04
CA THR A 9 27.26 -18.12 -19.19
C THR A 9 26.02 -18.05 -20.06
N ASP A 10 25.52 -19.22 -20.45
CA ASP A 10 24.16 -19.38 -20.96
C ASP A 10 23.21 -18.64 -20.01
N PHE A 11 22.65 -17.52 -20.49
CA PHE A 11 21.56 -16.83 -19.80
C PHE A 11 20.33 -17.76 -19.87
N TYR A 12 20.25 -18.67 -18.90
CA TYR A 12 19.19 -19.64 -18.72
C TYR A 12 17.81 -19.03 -18.90
N ASP A 13 16.99 -19.73 -19.69
CA ASP A 13 15.53 -19.70 -19.77
C ASP A 13 14.86 -18.72 -18.79
N LEU A 14 14.69 -17.47 -19.21
CA LEU A 14 13.71 -16.60 -18.56
C LEU A 14 12.34 -17.30 -18.65
N PRO A 15 11.60 -17.49 -17.55
CA PRO A 15 10.32 -18.17 -17.61
C PRO A 15 9.43 -17.48 -18.65
N GLU A 16 8.77 -18.28 -19.49
CA GLU A 16 8.00 -17.85 -20.68
C GLU A 16 6.95 -16.76 -20.39
N ASN A 17 6.66 -16.46 -19.11
CA ASN A 17 5.92 -15.28 -18.70
C ASN A 17 6.33 -14.80 -17.30
N ILE A 18 7.16 -13.74 -17.21
CA ILE A 18 7.52 -13.05 -15.95
C ILE A 18 6.29 -12.72 -15.09
N ASN A 19 5.12 -12.47 -15.70
CA ASN A 19 3.89 -12.17 -14.97
C ASN A 19 3.35 -13.34 -14.14
N ASP A 20 3.73 -14.58 -14.46
CA ASP A 20 3.34 -15.76 -13.69
C ASP A 20 4.16 -15.89 -12.41
N ILE A 21 5.40 -15.38 -12.37
CA ILE A 21 6.23 -15.33 -11.15
C ILE A 21 5.55 -14.47 -10.08
N PHE A 22 4.99 -13.31 -10.46
CA PHE A 22 4.32 -12.42 -9.51
C PHE A 22 3.04 -13.01 -8.89
N LYS A 23 2.56 -14.17 -9.39
CA LYS A 23 1.44 -14.92 -8.81
C LYS A 23 1.89 -15.89 -7.71
N LEU A 24 3.19 -16.13 -7.56
CA LEU A 24 3.76 -16.97 -6.52
C LEU A 24 3.94 -16.14 -5.25
N ARG A 25 2.99 -16.24 -4.31
CA ARG A 25 3.05 -15.52 -3.02
C ARG A 25 2.74 -16.42 -1.83
N THR A 26 2.67 -17.74 -2.01
CA THR A 26 2.41 -18.68 -0.92
C THR A 26 3.59 -19.61 -0.69
N LEU A 27 4.14 -19.58 0.53
CA LEU A 27 5.10 -20.56 1.02
C LEU A 27 4.35 -21.70 1.70
N VAL A 28 4.73 -22.95 1.42
CA VAL A 28 4.03 -24.16 1.87
C VAL A 28 4.94 -25.03 2.72
N PHE A 29 4.49 -25.34 3.93
CA PHE A 29 5.09 -26.26 4.89
C PHE A 29 4.37 -27.61 4.74
N LYS A 30 5.02 -28.60 4.13
CA LYS A 30 4.46 -29.93 3.85
C LYS A 30 4.85 -30.94 4.93
N ASN A 31 4.01 -31.95 5.13
CA ASN A 31 4.14 -32.95 6.19
C ASN A 31 3.98 -32.36 7.59
N LEU A 32 3.09 -31.38 7.73
CA LEU A 32 2.84 -30.72 9.00
C LEU A 32 2.18 -31.70 9.99
N PRO A 33 2.71 -31.88 11.21
CA PRO A 33 2.09 -32.75 12.21
C PRO A 33 0.75 -32.18 12.67
N SER A 34 -0.17 -33.05 13.09
CA SER A 34 -1.54 -32.65 13.49
C SER A 34 -1.59 -31.76 14.74
N THR A 35 -0.50 -31.72 15.52
CA THR A 35 -0.32 -30.87 16.70
C THR A 35 0.17 -29.46 16.38
N ALA A 36 0.65 -29.22 15.16
CA ALA A 36 1.21 -27.94 14.77
C ALA A 36 0.20 -26.80 14.88
N LYS A 37 0.70 -25.64 15.27
CA LYS A 37 -0.01 -24.37 15.41
C LYS A 37 0.52 -23.36 14.40
N LEU A 38 -0.26 -22.30 14.16
CA LEU A 38 0.14 -21.20 13.27
C LEU A 38 1.46 -20.56 13.72
N GLN A 39 1.67 -20.46 15.03
CA GLN A 39 2.90 -19.92 15.61
C GLN A 39 4.14 -20.72 15.21
N ASP A 40 4.05 -22.05 15.20
CA ASP A 40 5.17 -22.93 14.86
C ASP A 40 5.64 -22.72 13.41
N ILE A 41 4.76 -22.22 12.55
CA ILE A 41 5.07 -21.86 11.16
C ILE A 41 5.69 -20.45 11.11
N LEU A 42 5.06 -19.46 11.77
CA LEU A 42 5.51 -18.06 11.71
C LEU A 42 6.86 -17.81 12.37
N ASP A 43 7.28 -18.66 13.32
CA ASP A 43 8.62 -18.57 13.94
C ASP A 43 9.75 -18.77 12.92
N PHE A 44 9.48 -19.37 11.76
CA PHE A 44 10.44 -19.56 10.67
C PHE A 44 10.47 -18.42 9.65
N ILE A 45 9.58 -17.43 9.77
CA ILE A 45 9.42 -16.38 8.75
C ILE A 45 10.27 -15.16 9.11
N THR A 46 11.24 -14.86 8.26
CA THR A 46 12.30 -13.87 8.51
C THR A 46 12.19 -12.60 7.65
N HIS A 47 11.34 -12.61 6.61
CA HIS A 47 11.26 -11.54 5.63
C HIS A 47 9.82 -11.15 5.29
N GLY A 48 9.57 -9.84 5.25
CA GLY A 48 8.33 -9.27 4.70
C GLY A 48 7.12 -9.32 5.63
N ASP A 49 6.11 -8.57 5.25
CA ASP A 49 4.80 -8.55 5.90
C ASP A 49 3.94 -9.73 5.41
N ILE A 50 3.08 -10.24 6.29
CA ILE A 50 2.26 -11.43 6.02
C ILE A 50 0.80 -11.04 5.78
N GLU A 51 0.24 -11.51 4.66
CA GLU A 51 -1.18 -11.39 4.33
C GLU A 51 -2.00 -12.31 5.24
N ASN A 52 -1.64 -13.59 5.29
CA ASN A 52 -2.36 -14.60 6.06
C ASN A 52 -1.50 -15.82 6.33
N VAL A 53 -1.76 -16.53 7.43
CA VAL A 53 -1.26 -17.88 7.67
C VAL A 53 -2.41 -18.84 7.97
N GLU A 54 -2.34 -20.05 7.43
CA GLU A 54 -3.36 -21.08 7.62
C GLU A 54 -2.77 -22.50 7.72
N ILE A 55 -3.52 -23.40 8.35
CA ILE A 55 -3.21 -24.83 8.41
C ILE A 55 -4.36 -25.61 7.79
N ASP A 56 -4.07 -26.33 6.72
CA ASP A 56 -4.95 -27.37 6.18
C ASP A 56 -4.61 -28.71 6.85
N LYS A 57 -5.39 -29.05 7.89
CA LYS A 57 -5.24 -30.30 8.63
C LYS A 57 -5.58 -31.54 7.82
N MET A 58 -6.37 -31.41 6.74
CA MET A 58 -6.72 -32.55 5.90
C MET A 58 -5.58 -32.94 4.97
N GLN A 59 -4.82 -31.94 4.51
CA GLN A 59 -3.67 -32.12 3.63
C GLN A 59 -2.32 -32.15 4.37
N ASN A 60 -2.33 -31.92 5.70
CA ASN A 60 -1.12 -31.75 6.51
C ASN A 60 -0.20 -30.66 5.95
N LEU A 61 -0.80 -29.51 5.60
CA LEU A 61 -0.09 -28.36 5.04
C LEU A 61 -0.22 -27.14 5.95
N GLY A 62 0.87 -26.41 6.12
CA GLY A 62 0.87 -25.02 6.58
C GLY A 62 1.11 -24.10 5.38
N LYS A 63 0.41 -22.96 5.32
CA LYS A 63 0.55 -22.00 4.23
C LYS A 63 0.74 -20.59 4.78
N VAL A 64 1.73 -19.88 4.24
CA VAL A 64 2.01 -18.47 4.56
C VAL A 64 1.89 -17.66 3.27
N HIS A 65 0.97 -16.70 3.26
CA HIS A 65 0.70 -15.83 2.13
C HIS A 65 1.41 -14.48 2.35
N PHE A 66 2.27 -14.10 1.42
CA PHE A 66 3.03 -12.85 1.41
C PHE A 66 2.38 -11.81 0.51
N PHE A 67 2.68 -10.53 0.71
CA PHE A 67 2.23 -9.48 -0.21
C PHE A 67 3.00 -9.47 -1.54
N ASP A 68 4.25 -9.94 -1.54
CA ASP A 68 5.11 -9.91 -2.71
C ASP A 68 5.98 -11.17 -2.84
N TYR A 69 6.36 -11.47 -4.08
CA TYR A 69 7.20 -12.62 -4.43
C TYR A 69 8.62 -12.51 -3.84
N THR A 70 9.17 -11.31 -3.69
CA THR A 70 10.56 -11.12 -3.25
C THR A 70 10.72 -11.55 -1.80
N SER A 71 9.80 -11.13 -0.93
CA SER A 71 9.76 -11.53 0.49
C SER A 71 9.59 -13.04 0.63
N LEU A 72 8.68 -13.63 -0.13
CA LEU A 72 8.50 -15.08 -0.18
C LEU A 72 9.78 -15.81 -0.60
N TYR A 73 10.41 -15.38 -1.69
CA TYR A 73 11.55 -16.07 -2.27
C TYR A 73 12.76 -16.05 -1.32
N ARG A 74 12.96 -14.94 -0.60
CA ARG A 74 13.99 -14.84 0.44
C ARG A 74 13.75 -15.85 1.56
N CYS A 75 12.52 -15.90 2.11
CA CYS A 75 12.17 -16.92 3.11
C CYS A 75 12.35 -18.34 2.59
N TYR A 76 11.96 -18.61 1.33
CA TYR A 76 12.12 -19.93 0.73
C TYR A 76 13.57 -20.36 0.65
N ILE A 77 14.48 -19.48 0.22
CA ILE A 77 15.92 -19.79 0.13
C ILE A 77 16.51 -20.04 1.51
N ASP A 78 16.20 -19.20 2.50
CA ASP A 78 16.66 -19.39 3.89
C ASP A 78 16.24 -20.74 4.44
N LEU A 79 14.98 -21.12 4.25
CA LEU A 79 14.43 -22.36 4.77
C LEU A 79 14.88 -23.59 3.97
N SER A 80 15.14 -23.45 2.67
CA SER A 80 15.67 -24.56 1.85
C SER A 80 17.12 -24.90 2.18
N ASN A 81 17.84 -23.99 2.84
CA ASN A 81 19.23 -24.16 3.26
C ASN A 81 19.39 -24.71 4.69
N GLN A 82 18.29 -25.04 5.37
CA GLN A 82 18.30 -25.59 6.73
C GLN A 82 17.28 -26.73 6.89
N GLU A 83 17.48 -27.56 7.92
CA GLU A 83 16.47 -28.56 8.29
C GLU A 83 15.36 -27.89 9.10
N VAL A 84 14.14 -27.88 8.57
CA VAL A 84 12.96 -27.36 9.27
C VAL A 84 12.29 -28.52 9.99
N VAL A 85 12.19 -28.43 11.32
CA VAL A 85 11.59 -29.46 12.18
C VAL A 85 10.51 -28.84 13.06
N ILE A 86 9.30 -29.40 13.02
CA ILE A 86 8.18 -29.04 13.91
C ILE A 86 7.71 -30.32 14.61
N ASP A 87 7.65 -30.31 15.95
CA ASP A 87 7.27 -31.47 16.77
C ASP A 87 7.96 -32.80 16.35
N ASN A 88 9.29 -32.77 16.20
CA ASN A 88 10.13 -33.89 15.73
C ASN A 88 9.79 -34.42 14.33
N THR A 89 9.02 -33.67 13.55
CA THR A 89 8.68 -33.99 12.17
C THR A 89 9.46 -33.10 11.23
N THR A 90 10.23 -33.69 10.32
CA THR A 90 10.93 -32.94 9.26
C THR A 90 9.91 -32.40 8.25
N ILE A 91 9.95 -31.10 8.02
CA ILE A 91 9.02 -30.36 7.17
C ILE A 91 9.68 -30.10 5.82
N SER A 92 8.94 -30.35 4.73
CA SER A 92 9.40 -30.01 3.39
C SER A 92 8.83 -28.66 2.96
N ILE A 93 9.68 -27.76 2.49
CA ILE A 93 9.29 -26.41 2.07
C ILE A 93 8.99 -26.39 0.56
N GLY A 94 7.92 -25.72 0.16
CA GLY A 94 7.58 -25.48 -1.24
C GLY A 94 6.98 -24.10 -1.48
N ILE A 95 6.76 -23.77 -2.74
CA ILE A 95 6.07 -22.55 -3.18
C ILE A 95 4.84 -22.97 -4.00
N GLU A 96 3.74 -22.25 -3.87
CA GLU A 96 2.57 -22.41 -4.72
C GLU A 96 2.03 -21.08 -5.24
N GLN A 97 1.22 -21.17 -6.28
CA GLN A 97 0.48 -20.04 -6.81
C GLN A 97 -0.63 -19.62 -5.83
N SER A 98 -0.71 -18.34 -5.55
CA SER A 98 -1.72 -17.78 -4.65
C SER A 98 -2.97 -17.35 -5.41
N SER A 99 -4.08 -17.17 -4.69
CA SER A 99 -5.20 -16.37 -5.18
C SER A 99 -4.72 -14.97 -5.57
N LYS A 100 -5.44 -14.31 -6.48
CA LYS A 100 -5.11 -12.94 -6.87
C LYS A 100 -5.32 -12.01 -5.67
N LEU A 101 -4.28 -11.28 -5.28
CA LEU A 101 -4.39 -10.21 -4.28
C LEU A 101 -5.31 -9.12 -4.83
N SER A 102 -6.31 -8.71 -4.06
CA SER A 102 -7.18 -7.61 -4.51
C SER A 102 -6.43 -6.28 -4.45
N LEU A 103 -6.66 -5.43 -5.45
CA LEU A 103 -5.93 -4.17 -5.60
C LEU A 103 -6.07 -3.24 -4.37
N ASN A 104 -7.24 -3.22 -3.73
CA ASN A 104 -7.45 -2.42 -2.52
C ASN A 104 -6.62 -2.93 -1.33
N ILE A 105 -6.45 -4.25 -1.19
CA ILE A 105 -5.63 -4.88 -0.15
C ILE A 105 -4.14 -4.57 -0.39
N GLU A 106 -3.67 -4.73 -1.62
CA GLU A 106 -2.31 -4.34 -2.01
C GLU A 106 -2.06 -2.84 -1.76
N ASN A 107 -3.01 -1.98 -2.12
CA ASN A 107 -2.88 -0.54 -1.93
C ASN A 107 -2.81 -0.14 -0.46
N ILE A 108 -3.63 -0.72 0.43
CA ILE A 108 -3.54 -0.38 1.85
C ILE A 108 -2.26 -0.90 2.51
N HIS A 109 -1.75 -2.06 2.07
CA HIS A 109 -0.43 -2.54 2.48
C HIS A 109 0.65 -1.55 2.06
N ASN A 110 0.65 -1.11 0.80
CA ASN A 110 1.59 -0.10 0.30
C ASN A 110 1.51 1.22 1.08
N LEU A 111 0.36 1.55 1.65
CA LEU A 111 0.15 2.72 2.51
C LEU A 111 0.61 2.53 3.97
N GLY A 112 1.03 1.32 4.36
CA GLY A 112 1.59 0.99 5.67
C GLY A 112 0.67 0.19 6.58
N ALA A 113 -0.43 -0.37 6.05
CA ALA A 113 -1.22 -1.34 6.81
C ALA A 113 -0.46 -2.66 6.93
N THR A 114 -0.50 -3.28 8.10
CA THR A 114 0.04 -4.63 8.36
C THR A 114 -0.95 -5.44 9.19
N ARG A 115 -0.61 -6.69 9.53
CA ARG A 115 -1.38 -7.51 10.48
C ARG A 115 -1.17 -7.09 11.95
N SER A 116 -0.32 -6.10 12.20
CA SER A 116 -0.08 -5.50 13.50
C SER A 116 -0.96 -4.26 13.68
N VAL A 117 -1.57 -4.10 14.86
CA VAL A 117 -2.31 -2.90 15.26
C VAL A 117 -1.80 -2.38 16.60
N PHE A 118 -2.01 -1.11 16.87
CA PHE A 118 -1.68 -0.51 18.17
C PHE A 118 -2.80 0.39 18.69
N LEU A 119 -2.80 0.55 20.02
CA LEU A 119 -3.62 1.52 20.76
C LEU A 119 -2.75 2.23 21.80
N VAL A 120 -2.94 3.53 21.96
CA VAL A 120 -2.41 4.28 23.11
C VAL A 120 -3.36 4.06 24.30
N LEU A 121 -2.85 3.41 25.34
CA LEU A 121 -3.54 3.07 26.58
C LEU A 121 -3.83 4.32 27.43
N ASP A 122 -4.87 4.23 28.24
CA ASP A 122 -5.21 5.18 29.29
C ASP A 122 -5.83 4.49 30.51
N GLU A 123 -6.44 5.25 31.43
CA GLU A 123 -7.02 4.71 32.66
C GLU A 123 -8.23 3.80 32.46
N PHE A 124 -8.90 3.88 31.29
CA PHE A 124 -10.09 3.08 30.95
C PHE A 124 -9.78 2.01 29.90
N LEU A 125 -8.87 2.31 28.97
CA LEU A 125 -8.43 1.40 27.92
C LEU A 125 -7.13 0.72 28.37
N ASP A 126 -7.27 -0.27 29.24
CA ASP A 126 -6.15 -1.03 29.79
C ASP A 126 -5.78 -2.28 28.96
N GLU A 127 -4.75 -2.99 29.39
CA GLU A 127 -4.26 -4.23 28.75
C GLU A 127 -5.33 -5.32 28.68
N THR A 128 -6.13 -5.48 29.74
CA THR A 128 -7.13 -6.54 29.83
C THR A 128 -8.25 -6.27 28.83
N PHE A 129 -8.76 -5.03 28.83
CA PHE A 129 -9.75 -4.58 27.86
C PHE A 129 -9.24 -4.76 26.43
N PHE A 130 -8.05 -4.24 26.10
CA PHE A 130 -7.52 -4.32 24.75
C PHE A 130 -7.32 -5.76 24.27
N THR A 131 -6.84 -6.64 25.16
CA THR A 131 -6.64 -8.06 24.84
C THR A 131 -7.96 -8.76 24.48
N GLU A 132 -9.01 -8.53 25.27
CA GLU A 132 -10.32 -9.12 24.97
C GLU A 132 -10.94 -8.50 23.71
N TYR A 133 -10.85 -7.18 23.55
CA TYR A 133 -11.33 -6.48 22.36
C TYR A 133 -10.65 -6.99 21.08
N CYS A 134 -9.34 -7.24 21.11
CA CYS A 134 -8.64 -7.76 19.93
C CYS A 134 -9.14 -9.14 19.49
N LYS A 135 -9.49 -10.02 20.43
CA LYS A 135 -9.97 -11.38 20.14
C LYS A 135 -11.30 -11.41 19.37
N GLU A 136 -12.08 -10.33 19.42
CA GLU A 136 -13.34 -10.23 18.66
C GLU A 136 -13.10 -10.19 17.14
N PHE A 137 -11.91 -9.78 16.68
CA PHE A 137 -11.61 -9.57 15.26
C PHE A 137 -10.80 -10.71 14.62
N GLY A 138 -10.18 -11.58 15.43
CA GLY A 138 -9.47 -12.76 14.95
C GLY A 138 -8.50 -13.36 15.96
N GLU A 139 -7.84 -14.44 15.54
CA GLU A 139 -6.83 -15.12 16.35
C GLU A 139 -5.59 -14.22 16.50
N VAL A 140 -5.24 -13.96 17.75
CA VAL A 140 -4.12 -13.11 18.14
C VAL A 140 -2.86 -13.98 18.22
N GLU A 141 -1.81 -13.55 17.54
CA GLU A 141 -0.49 -14.17 17.58
C GLU A 141 0.26 -13.70 18.83
N THR A 142 0.42 -12.38 18.99
CA THR A 142 1.08 -11.81 20.17
C THR A 142 0.47 -10.48 20.62
N ILE A 143 0.63 -10.18 21.91
CA ILE A 143 0.35 -8.87 22.50
C ILE A 143 1.62 -8.35 23.15
N ARG A 144 1.96 -7.09 22.90
CA ARG A 144 3.19 -6.46 23.38
C ARG A 144 2.93 -5.04 23.89
N ILE A 145 3.39 -4.74 25.10
CA ILE A 145 3.25 -3.41 25.71
C ILE A 145 4.58 -2.67 25.74
N VAL A 146 4.53 -1.42 25.31
CA VAL A 146 5.63 -0.44 25.38
C VAL A 146 5.27 0.56 26.48
N LYS A 147 5.64 0.21 27.72
CA LYS A 147 5.18 0.87 28.95
C LYS A 147 5.55 2.35 29.02
N ASP A 148 6.74 2.72 28.54
CA ASP A 148 7.24 4.10 28.50
C ASP A 148 6.44 5.01 27.56
N LYS A 149 5.75 4.43 26.57
CA LYS A 149 4.91 5.17 25.62
C LYS A 149 3.41 4.99 25.86
N SER A 150 3.04 4.16 26.83
CA SER A 150 1.66 3.69 27.03
C SER A 150 1.04 3.17 25.73
N ILE A 151 1.78 2.38 24.94
CA ILE A 151 1.28 1.79 23.69
C ILE A 151 1.20 0.27 23.87
N ILE A 152 0.07 -0.31 23.48
CA ILE A 152 -0.10 -1.74 23.33
C ILE A 152 -0.19 -2.09 21.84
N TYR A 153 0.46 -3.18 21.45
CA TYR A 153 0.41 -3.75 20.11
C TYR A 153 -0.28 -5.12 20.16
N CYS A 154 -1.08 -5.41 19.15
CA CYS A 154 -1.62 -6.73 18.87
C CYS A 154 -1.21 -7.14 17.46
N ASP A 155 -0.51 -8.26 17.35
CA ASP A 155 -0.17 -8.89 16.08
C ASP A 155 -1.19 -10.02 15.83
N TYR A 156 -1.91 -9.97 14.72
CA TYR A 156 -2.87 -11.00 14.31
C TYR A 156 -2.22 -12.00 13.36
N PHE A 157 -2.66 -13.26 13.34
CA PHE A 157 -2.25 -14.22 12.31
C PHE A 157 -2.74 -13.82 10.89
N SER A 158 -3.72 -12.93 10.79
CA SER A 158 -4.32 -12.52 9.53
C SER A 158 -4.34 -10.99 9.39
N PHE A 159 -3.88 -10.50 8.24
CA PHE A 159 -4.00 -9.09 7.85
C PHE A 159 -5.45 -8.60 7.90
N TYR A 160 -6.39 -9.47 7.51
CA TYR A 160 -7.81 -9.15 7.48
C TYR A 160 -8.39 -8.90 8.88
N SER A 161 -7.85 -9.51 9.93
CA SER A 161 -8.25 -9.25 11.32
C SER A 161 -7.81 -7.87 11.79
N ALA A 162 -6.62 -7.42 11.40
CA ALA A 162 -6.16 -6.06 11.67
C ALA A 162 -7.04 -5.00 10.99
N ILE A 163 -7.47 -5.23 9.74
CA ILE A 163 -8.41 -4.33 9.05
C ILE A 163 -9.73 -4.26 9.82
N LYS A 164 -10.31 -5.41 10.20
CA LYS A 164 -11.56 -5.46 10.96
C LYS A 164 -11.44 -4.71 12.27
N PHE A 165 -10.33 -4.89 12.99
CA PHE A 165 -10.03 -4.11 14.20
C PHE A 165 -10.07 -2.61 13.90
N ILE A 166 -9.31 -2.13 12.91
CA ILE A 166 -9.21 -0.69 12.61
C ILE A 166 -10.54 -0.10 12.16
N GLU A 167 -11.30 -0.81 11.33
CA GLU A 167 -12.60 -0.36 10.84
C GLU A 167 -13.62 -0.23 11.98
N ASN A 168 -13.70 -1.22 12.89
CA ASN A 168 -14.63 -1.19 14.01
C ASN A 168 -14.21 -0.17 15.06
N THR A 169 -12.92 -0.11 15.41
CA THR A 169 -12.36 0.87 16.35
C THR A 169 -12.64 2.31 15.90
N THR A 170 -12.57 2.58 14.58
CA THR A 170 -12.87 3.92 14.03
C THR A 170 -14.34 4.33 14.18
N LYS A 171 -15.26 3.36 14.19
CA LYS A 171 -16.71 3.59 14.30
C LYS A 171 -17.18 3.60 15.77
N ASP A 172 -16.39 3.06 16.67
CA ASP A 172 -16.75 2.90 18.08
C ASP A 172 -16.52 4.21 18.87
N PRO A 173 -17.58 4.81 19.45
CA PRO A 173 -17.47 6.03 20.24
C PRO A 173 -16.49 5.96 21.41
N LEU A 174 -16.22 4.77 21.95
CA LEU A 174 -15.26 4.55 23.03
C LEU A 174 -13.85 5.03 22.65
N PHE A 175 -13.50 4.96 21.37
CA PHE A 175 -12.18 5.32 20.84
C PHE A 175 -12.12 6.75 20.28
N THR A 176 -13.16 7.56 20.53
CA THR A 176 -13.16 8.97 20.14
C THR A 176 -11.96 9.69 20.75
N ASN A 177 -11.18 10.40 19.91
CA ASN A 177 -9.93 11.07 20.28
C ASN A 177 -8.81 10.16 20.82
N LYS A 178 -8.96 8.83 20.71
CA LYS A 178 -7.88 7.88 21.04
C LYS A 178 -6.97 7.70 19.84
N ARG A 179 -5.70 7.42 20.11
CA ARG A 179 -4.69 7.17 19.07
C ARG A 179 -4.53 5.67 18.90
N PHE A 180 -4.88 5.19 17.72
CA PHE A 180 -4.68 3.81 17.29
C PHE A 180 -4.29 3.80 15.81
N GLY A 181 -3.86 2.64 15.33
CA GLY A 181 -3.48 2.48 13.93
C GLY A 181 -2.79 1.16 13.66
N PHE A 182 -2.22 1.04 12.47
CA PHE A 182 -1.40 -0.10 12.11
C PHE A 182 -0.01 -0.01 12.75
N GLY A 183 0.45 -1.13 13.28
CA GLY A 183 1.81 -1.36 13.72
C GLY A 183 2.69 -1.90 12.60
N TRP A 184 3.86 -2.37 12.97
CA TRP A 184 4.81 -3.01 12.06
C TRP A 184 4.70 -4.52 12.27
N ASP A 185 4.65 -5.30 11.19
CA ASP A 185 4.70 -6.75 11.31
C ASP A 185 6.05 -7.16 11.89
N ARG A 186 6.03 -8.10 12.83
CA ARG A 186 7.26 -8.63 13.42
C ARG A 186 8.03 -9.51 12.44
N CYS A 187 7.36 -10.13 11.47
CA CYS A 187 7.99 -10.95 10.43
C CYS A 187 8.89 -10.10 9.51
N PHE A 188 8.58 -8.80 9.36
CA PHE A 188 9.45 -7.85 8.68
C PHE A 188 10.75 -7.55 9.47
N ARG A 189 10.75 -7.74 10.80
CA ARG A 189 11.73 -7.16 11.73
C ARG A 189 12.86 -8.11 12.14
N GLN A 190 12.93 -9.34 11.65
CA GLN A 190 14.01 -10.27 11.98
C GLN A 190 15.32 -10.01 11.21
N MET A 191 15.49 -8.82 10.65
CA MET A 191 16.61 -8.44 9.79
C MET A 191 17.75 -7.77 10.57
N SER A 192 18.99 -7.98 10.11
CA SER A 192 20.19 -7.37 10.67
C SER A 192 20.28 -5.86 10.34
N ASP A 193 20.89 -5.05 11.22
CA ASP A 193 21.14 -3.60 11.03
C ASP A 193 21.86 -3.26 9.71
N THR A 194 22.56 -4.23 9.10
CA THR A 194 23.30 -4.06 7.84
C THR A 194 22.42 -4.15 6.59
N ASP A 195 21.24 -4.80 6.66
CA ASP A 195 20.28 -4.94 5.54
C ASP A 195 19.21 -3.82 5.53
N GLU A 196 19.15 -3.02 6.59
CA GLU A 196 18.24 -1.88 6.71
C GLU A 196 18.45 -0.87 5.56
N LYS A 197 19.69 -0.69 5.10
CA LYS A 197 20.04 0.20 3.98
C LYS A 197 19.60 -0.32 2.62
N SER A 198 19.70 -1.63 2.36
CA SER A 198 19.33 -2.23 1.07
C SER A 198 17.81 -2.39 0.92
N ILE A 199 17.06 -2.46 2.03
CA ILE A 199 15.58 -2.54 2.03
C ILE A 199 14.89 -1.19 2.21
N SER A 200 15.58 -0.16 2.71
CA SER A 200 15.12 1.23 2.60
C SER A 200 14.83 1.67 1.15
N LEU A 201 15.36 0.94 0.16
CA LEU A 201 15.08 1.09 -1.27
C LEU A 201 13.71 0.53 -1.70
N PHE A 202 13.15 -0.46 -0.99
CA PHE A 202 11.86 -1.10 -1.32
C PHE A 202 10.73 -0.74 -0.36
N ASN A 203 11.04 -0.48 0.92
CA ASN A 203 10.14 0.21 1.85
C ASN A 203 10.24 1.74 1.71
N SER A 204 10.51 2.17 0.48
CA SER A 204 10.96 3.50 0.12
C SER A 204 9.86 4.55 0.21
N ASN A 205 10.31 5.77 0.43
CA ASN A 205 9.51 6.95 0.56
C ASN A 205 8.53 7.13 -0.62
N LYS A 206 7.23 7.18 -0.31
CA LYS A 206 6.16 7.38 -1.29
C LYS A 206 5.98 8.82 -1.71
N THR A 207 6.63 9.75 -1.02
CA THR A 207 6.45 11.18 -1.23
C THR A 207 7.57 11.75 -2.09
N VAL A 208 7.21 12.44 -3.16
CA VAL A 208 8.09 13.18 -4.05
C VAL A 208 7.92 14.68 -3.78
N TYR A 209 9.03 15.36 -3.55
CA TYR A 209 9.13 16.82 -3.48
C TYR A 209 9.32 17.39 -4.88
N LEU A 210 8.52 18.42 -5.20
CA LEU A 210 8.64 19.26 -6.38
C LEU A 210 8.98 20.69 -5.96
N GLY A 211 10.15 21.19 -6.32
CA GLY A 211 10.58 22.57 -6.07
C GLY A 211 10.47 23.45 -7.31
N ASN A 212 10.54 24.77 -7.10
CA ASN A 212 10.38 25.79 -8.16
C ASN A 212 8.97 25.86 -8.75
N ILE A 213 7.94 25.53 -7.95
CA ILE A 213 6.53 25.65 -8.34
C ILE A 213 6.14 27.13 -8.27
N GLN A 214 5.97 27.77 -9.42
CA GLN A 214 5.51 29.16 -9.51
C GLN A 214 4.00 29.27 -9.25
N ASN A 215 3.54 30.50 -8.99
CA ASN A 215 2.14 30.76 -8.63
C ASN A 215 1.15 30.50 -9.78
N ASP A 216 1.61 30.60 -11.03
CA ASP A 216 0.83 30.34 -12.24
C ASP A 216 0.76 28.85 -12.63
N ILE A 217 1.52 27.98 -11.97
CA ILE A 217 1.43 26.52 -12.11
C ILE A 217 0.25 26.00 -11.28
N SER A 218 -0.79 25.50 -11.92
CA SER A 218 -1.96 24.92 -11.26
C SER A 218 -1.68 23.50 -10.76
N ALA A 219 -2.61 22.95 -9.97
CA ALA A 219 -2.57 21.54 -9.61
C ALA A 219 -2.71 20.64 -10.85
N GLU A 220 -3.55 21.02 -11.82
CA GLU A 220 -3.73 20.28 -13.07
C GLU A 220 -2.42 20.21 -13.88
N ASP A 221 -1.69 21.33 -14.00
CA ASP A 221 -0.38 21.37 -14.68
C ASP A 221 0.65 20.41 -14.04
N ILE A 222 0.64 20.32 -12.71
CA ILE A 222 1.49 19.38 -11.97
C ILE A 222 1.09 17.95 -12.31
N LEU A 223 -0.20 17.63 -12.18
CA LEU A 223 -0.74 16.27 -12.30
C LEU A 223 -0.71 15.73 -13.73
N ASP A 224 -0.83 16.60 -14.75
CA ASP A 224 -0.61 16.26 -16.17
C ASP A 224 0.80 15.71 -16.42
N SER A 225 1.77 16.21 -15.66
CA SER A 225 3.18 15.88 -15.79
C SER A 225 3.58 14.63 -14.99
N ILE A 226 2.67 14.04 -14.20
CA ILE A 226 2.93 12.85 -13.39
C ILE A 226 2.78 11.57 -14.21
N LYS A 227 3.65 10.60 -13.94
CA LYS A 227 3.69 9.25 -14.51
C LYS A 227 4.10 8.28 -13.39
N GLY A 228 3.89 6.99 -13.58
CA GLY A 228 4.37 5.94 -12.67
C GLY A 228 3.33 5.43 -11.68
N GLY A 229 2.13 6.00 -11.62
CA GLY A 229 0.98 5.40 -10.93
C GLY A 229 0.07 6.40 -10.22
N SER A 230 -1.00 5.87 -9.65
CA SER A 230 -1.98 6.62 -8.88
C SER A 230 -1.35 7.30 -7.66
N ILE A 231 -1.94 8.43 -7.25
CA ILE A 231 -1.45 9.21 -6.12
C ILE A 231 -2.47 9.22 -4.97
N PHE A 232 -1.95 9.22 -3.76
CA PHE A 232 -2.73 9.40 -2.54
C PHE A 232 -3.11 10.86 -2.33
N CYS A 233 -2.15 11.80 -2.52
CA CYS A 233 -2.44 13.22 -2.47
C CYS A 233 -1.39 14.12 -3.16
N LEU A 234 -1.82 15.34 -3.48
CA LEU A 234 -0.98 16.48 -3.85
C LEU A 234 -1.15 17.61 -2.82
N LYS A 235 -0.04 18.08 -2.25
CA LYS A 235 0.03 19.24 -1.35
C LYS A 235 0.84 20.36 -2.00
N ILE A 236 0.25 21.53 -2.21
CA ILE A 236 0.97 22.69 -2.77
C ILE A 236 1.20 23.74 -1.68
N HIS A 237 2.47 24.12 -1.49
CA HIS A 237 2.87 25.20 -0.58
C HIS A 237 3.36 26.40 -1.40
N ARG A 238 2.43 27.28 -1.77
CA ARG A 238 2.67 28.45 -2.64
C ARG A 238 3.78 29.37 -2.12
N GLU A 239 3.77 29.68 -0.83
CA GLU A 239 4.79 30.53 -0.19
C GLU A 239 6.21 29.95 -0.28
N LYS A 240 6.32 28.62 -0.21
CA LYS A 240 7.60 27.89 -0.29
C LYS A 240 7.99 27.52 -1.72
N LYS A 241 7.15 27.87 -2.71
CA LYS A 241 7.31 27.51 -4.13
C LYS A 241 7.59 26.02 -4.33
N CYS A 242 6.86 25.18 -3.61
CA CYS A 242 7.00 23.74 -3.68
C CYS A 242 5.67 22.99 -3.58
N ALA A 243 5.70 21.74 -4.00
CA ALA A 243 4.61 20.79 -3.82
C ALA A 243 5.16 19.43 -3.36
N PHE A 244 4.29 18.62 -2.76
CA PHE A 244 4.57 17.26 -2.36
C PHE A 244 3.50 16.34 -2.93
N ILE A 245 3.92 15.29 -3.61
CA ILE A 245 3.05 14.26 -4.17
C ILE A 245 3.32 12.98 -3.40
N THR A 246 2.30 12.41 -2.78
CA THR A 246 2.40 11.07 -2.19
C THR A 246 1.76 10.08 -3.14
N PHE A 247 2.55 9.14 -3.64
CA PHE A 247 2.08 8.04 -4.49
C PHE A 247 1.42 6.93 -3.65
N MET A 248 0.64 6.06 -4.30
CA MET A 248 0.06 4.88 -3.64
C MET A 248 1.11 3.83 -3.29
N SER A 249 2.21 3.76 -4.03
CA SER A 249 3.32 2.83 -3.78
C SER A 249 4.67 3.54 -3.84
N SER A 250 5.66 2.94 -3.17
CA SER A 250 7.04 3.40 -3.14
C SER A 250 7.71 3.27 -4.51
N LEU A 251 7.40 2.19 -5.24
CA LEU A 251 7.84 1.92 -6.59
C LEU A 251 7.39 3.01 -7.58
N SER A 252 6.16 3.50 -7.46
CA SER A 252 5.66 4.62 -8.27
C SER A 252 6.45 5.90 -8.04
N ALA A 253 6.76 6.23 -6.77
CA ALA A 253 7.58 7.40 -6.45
C ALA A 253 9.02 7.27 -6.99
N ALA A 254 9.64 6.09 -6.81
CA ALA A 254 11.00 5.82 -7.27
C ALA A 254 11.10 5.87 -8.80
N SER A 255 10.20 5.21 -9.52
CA SER A 255 10.17 5.22 -10.99
C SER A 255 9.97 6.64 -11.55
N PHE A 256 9.09 7.44 -10.95
CA PHE A 256 8.90 8.84 -11.35
C PHE A 256 10.16 9.70 -11.13
N ILE A 257 10.86 9.51 -10.00
CA ILE A 257 12.14 10.21 -9.74
C ILE A 257 13.20 9.78 -10.77
N SER A 258 13.35 8.48 -11.03
CA SER A 258 14.29 7.97 -12.04
C SER A 258 14.01 8.54 -13.43
N LEU A 259 12.72 8.63 -13.81
CA LEU A 259 12.31 9.27 -15.06
C LEU A 259 12.73 10.74 -15.11
N CYS A 260 12.50 11.49 -14.03
CA CYS A 260 12.86 12.90 -13.95
C CYS A 260 14.38 13.16 -13.92
N ASN A 261 15.17 12.17 -13.46
CA ASN A 261 16.63 12.24 -13.49
C ASN A 261 17.18 12.05 -14.91
N LYS A 262 16.58 11.14 -15.70
CA LYS A 262 16.94 10.94 -17.11
C LYS A 262 16.44 12.08 -17.99
N SER A 263 15.20 12.54 -17.77
CA SER A 263 14.57 13.63 -18.52
C SER A 263 14.05 14.72 -17.57
N PRO A 264 14.71 15.89 -17.48
CA PRO A 264 14.32 16.95 -16.55
C PRO A 264 12.87 17.41 -16.73
N LEU A 265 12.12 17.40 -15.64
CA LEU A 265 10.73 17.84 -15.60
C LEU A 265 10.63 19.36 -15.85
N ASN A 266 9.86 19.75 -16.87
CA ASN A 266 9.56 21.15 -17.18
C ASN A 266 8.04 21.35 -17.21
N ILE A 267 7.53 22.32 -16.44
CA ILE A 267 6.11 22.66 -16.38
C ILE A 267 5.96 24.14 -16.68
N LYS A 268 5.19 24.49 -17.72
CA LYS A 268 5.04 25.88 -18.21
C LYS A 268 6.38 26.59 -18.47
N GLY A 269 7.38 25.84 -18.94
CA GLY A 269 8.73 26.37 -19.20
C GLY A 269 9.62 26.51 -17.96
N TYR A 270 9.10 26.26 -16.75
CA TYR A 270 9.90 26.23 -15.53
C TYR A 270 10.46 24.84 -15.29
N ARG A 271 11.78 24.75 -15.11
CA ARG A 271 12.43 23.52 -14.66
C ARG A 271 12.08 23.23 -13.22
N ILE A 272 11.50 22.06 -12.97
CA ILE A 272 11.04 21.62 -11.65
C ILE A 272 12.13 20.79 -10.99
N LYS A 273 12.41 21.08 -9.71
CA LYS A 273 13.35 20.29 -8.91
C LYS A 273 12.62 19.08 -8.34
N VAL A 274 13.02 17.87 -8.72
CA VAL A 274 12.40 16.62 -8.25
C VAL A 274 13.32 15.90 -7.28
N ASN A 275 12.85 15.57 -6.08
CA ASN A 275 13.59 14.78 -5.07
C ASN A 275 12.61 13.94 -4.24
N TYR A 276 13.12 13.03 -3.41
CA TYR A 276 12.31 12.45 -2.34
C TYR A 276 11.88 13.54 -1.34
N GLY A 277 10.62 13.48 -0.92
CA GLY A 277 10.03 14.31 0.14
C GLY A 277 10.25 13.70 1.52
N ASN A 278 9.42 14.06 2.50
CA ASN A 278 9.46 13.41 3.81
C ASN A 278 8.52 12.21 3.83
N ASN A 279 9.02 11.05 4.25
CA ASN A 279 8.20 9.85 4.42
C ASN A 279 7.32 10.00 5.67
N THR A 280 6.05 10.38 5.48
CA THR A 280 5.08 10.50 6.57
C THR A 280 4.13 9.31 6.53
N PRO A 281 3.86 8.62 7.66
CA PRO A 281 2.87 7.55 7.70
C PRO A 281 1.50 8.01 7.21
N THR A 282 0.83 7.16 6.44
CA THR A 282 -0.53 7.44 5.96
C THR A 282 -1.50 7.41 7.14
N PRO A 283 -2.35 8.43 7.34
CA PRO A 283 -3.35 8.39 8.39
C PRO A 283 -4.37 7.26 8.18
N VAL A 284 -4.83 6.65 9.28
CA VAL A 284 -5.85 5.58 9.27
C VAL A 284 -7.08 5.91 8.42
N PRO A 285 -7.69 7.12 8.50
CA PRO A 285 -8.82 7.44 7.64
C PRO A 285 -8.50 7.35 6.13
N GLY A 286 -7.27 7.66 5.75
CA GLY A 286 -6.80 7.52 4.37
C GLY A 286 -6.64 6.08 3.94
N ILE A 287 -6.11 5.23 4.82
CA ILE A 287 -6.00 3.79 4.57
C ILE A 287 -7.39 3.17 4.43
N LEU A 288 -8.33 3.51 5.33
CA LEU A 288 -9.71 3.02 5.26
C LEU A 288 -10.47 3.53 4.03
N ALA A 289 -10.22 4.77 3.59
CA ALA A 289 -10.78 5.27 2.33
C ALA A 289 -10.36 4.37 1.15
N VAL A 290 -9.07 4.05 1.06
CA VAL A 290 -8.51 3.18 0.01
C VAL A 290 -9.00 1.74 0.12
N TYR A 291 -9.13 1.20 1.34
CA TYR A 291 -9.74 -0.09 1.59
C TYR A 291 -11.16 -0.16 1.00
N ASN A 292 -11.93 0.93 1.16
CA ASN A 292 -13.25 1.14 0.58
C ASN A 292 -13.23 1.59 -0.90
N HIS A 293 -12.15 1.30 -1.63
CA HIS A 293 -11.98 1.56 -3.06
C HIS A 293 -11.97 3.05 -3.45
N ALA A 294 -11.77 3.97 -2.50
CA ALA A 294 -11.70 5.38 -2.81
C ALA A 294 -10.50 5.71 -3.68
N THR A 295 -10.73 6.57 -4.67
CA THR A 295 -9.70 7.28 -5.43
C THR A 295 -9.84 8.77 -5.17
N ARG A 296 -9.10 9.60 -5.91
CA ARG A 296 -9.30 11.04 -5.92
C ARG A 296 -10.51 11.49 -6.74
N VAL A 297 -11.24 10.58 -7.38
CA VAL A 297 -12.27 10.90 -8.36
C VAL A 297 -13.63 10.44 -7.86
N LEU A 298 -14.50 11.40 -7.53
CA LEU A 298 -15.92 11.15 -7.27
C LEU A 298 -16.66 11.20 -8.61
N LYS A 299 -17.46 10.16 -8.89
CA LYS A 299 -18.32 10.06 -10.06
C LYS A 299 -19.78 10.08 -9.61
N ILE A 300 -20.60 10.91 -10.24
CA ILE A 300 -22.04 11.03 -9.97
C ILE A 300 -22.82 10.80 -11.27
N GLU A 301 -23.82 9.93 -11.23
CA GLU A 301 -24.67 9.51 -12.36
C GLU A 301 -26.13 9.32 -11.94
N PRO A 302 -27.12 9.53 -12.82
CA PRO A 302 -26.99 10.17 -14.13
C PRO A 302 -26.80 11.69 -13.98
N ILE A 303 -26.52 12.38 -15.09
CA ILE A 303 -26.66 13.84 -15.14
C ILE A 303 -28.11 14.16 -15.50
N ASP A 304 -28.70 15.11 -14.77
CA ASP A 304 -29.99 15.74 -15.08
C ASP A 304 -29.86 17.27 -15.04
N ASP A 305 -30.96 17.98 -15.24
CA ASP A 305 -30.99 19.44 -15.27
C ASP A 305 -30.69 20.09 -13.90
N GLU A 306 -30.81 19.33 -12.80
CA GLU A 306 -30.57 19.84 -11.44
C GLU A 306 -29.09 19.72 -11.03
N LEU A 307 -28.38 18.69 -11.52
CA LEU A 307 -26.96 18.46 -11.24
C LEU A 307 -26.06 19.40 -12.04
N THR A 308 -26.12 20.70 -11.77
CA THR A 308 -25.32 21.72 -12.49
C THR A 308 -23.88 21.82 -11.98
N TYR A 309 -22.97 22.41 -12.78
CA TYR A 309 -21.60 22.71 -12.36
C TYR A 309 -21.57 23.53 -11.06
N THR A 310 -22.39 24.58 -10.96
CA THR A 310 -22.47 25.44 -9.78
C THR A 310 -22.91 24.64 -8.55
N LYS A 311 -23.89 23.75 -8.70
CA LYS A 311 -24.37 22.88 -7.62
C LYS A 311 -23.26 21.95 -7.14
N VAL A 312 -22.61 21.23 -8.05
CA VAL A 312 -21.51 20.31 -7.74
C VAL A 312 -20.34 21.05 -7.08
N GLN A 313 -19.94 22.19 -7.63
CA GLN A 313 -18.87 23.01 -7.07
C GLN A 313 -19.21 23.49 -5.65
N GLN A 314 -20.41 24.01 -5.44
CA GLN A 314 -20.86 24.52 -4.14
C GLN A 314 -20.97 23.42 -3.10
N ASP A 315 -21.44 22.23 -3.47
CA ASP A 315 -21.59 21.10 -2.55
C ASP A 315 -20.25 20.42 -2.23
N CYS A 316 -19.25 20.52 -3.12
CA CYS A 316 -17.97 19.84 -2.95
C CYS A 316 -16.84 20.71 -2.37
N LYS A 317 -16.97 22.05 -2.40
CA LYS A 317 -15.88 22.97 -2.05
C LYS A 317 -15.37 22.85 -0.61
N ASP A 318 -16.22 22.41 0.32
CA ASP A 318 -15.88 22.34 1.75
C ASP A 318 -15.16 21.02 2.10
N PHE A 319 -15.10 20.05 1.17
CA PHE A 319 -14.41 18.78 1.39
C PHE A 319 -12.91 18.84 1.14
N GLY A 320 -12.46 19.71 0.25
CA GLY A 320 -11.05 19.78 -0.12
C GLY A 320 -10.86 20.54 -1.42
N GLU A 321 -9.59 20.80 -1.76
CA GLU A 321 -9.26 21.46 -3.01
C GLU A 321 -9.59 20.54 -4.21
N ILE A 322 -10.35 21.09 -5.15
CA ILE A 322 -10.77 20.40 -6.36
C ILE A 322 -9.76 20.74 -7.46
N GLU A 323 -9.17 19.69 -8.04
CA GLU A 323 -8.35 19.78 -9.24
C GLU A 323 -9.21 20.19 -10.44
N LYS A 324 -10.29 19.43 -10.70
CA LYS A 324 -11.10 19.56 -11.90
C LYS A 324 -12.48 18.94 -11.74
N ILE A 325 -13.50 19.64 -12.22
CA ILE A 325 -14.86 19.11 -12.42
C ILE A 325 -15.08 18.94 -13.92
N GLN A 326 -15.47 17.74 -14.35
CA GLN A 326 -15.69 17.42 -15.75
C GLN A 326 -17.06 16.78 -15.94
N PHE A 327 -17.92 17.44 -16.70
CA PHE A 327 -19.20 16.91 -17.17
C PHE A 327 -18.98 16.08 -18.44
N GLY A 328 -19.45 14.83 -18.42
CA GLY A 328 -19.56 13.98 -19.60
C GLY A 328 -21.01 13.90 -20.07
N GLU A 329 -21.31 12.88 -20.88
CA GLU A 329 -22.68 12.66 -21.40
C GLU A 329 -23.65 12.18 -20.30
N ASN A 330 -23.21 11.26 -19.44
CA ASN A 330 -24.07 10.67 -18.40
C ASN A 330 -23.54 10.83 -16.97
N SER A 331 -22.30 11.30 -16.82
CA SER A 331 -21.63 11.38 -15.51
C SER A 331 -20.85 12.66 -15.33
N VAL A 332 -20.86 13.21 -14.12
CA VAL A 332 -19.90 14.23 -13.70
C VAL A 332 -18.77 13.57 -12.89
N LYS A 333 -17.54 13.97 -13.15
CA LYS A 333 -16.34 13.57 -12.40
C LYS A 333 -15.76 14.76 -11.66
N ILE A 334 -15.56 14.61 -10.35
CA ILE A 334 -14.93 15.60 -9.47
C ILE A 334 -13.60 15.01 -9.01
N ASN A 335 -12.50 15.64 -9.42
CA ASN A 335 -11.14 15.23 -9.07
C ASN A 335 -10.67 16.08 -7.89
N PHE A 336 -10.42 15.47 -6.74
CA PHE A 336 -9.87 16.11 -5.55
C PHE A 336 -8.35 16.00 -5.51
N LEU A 337 -7.66 16.85 -4.77
CA LEU A 337 -6.22 16.69 -4.56
C LEU A 337 -5.85 15.56 -3.59
N PHE A 338 -6.81 15.04 -2.81
CA PHE A 338 -6.61 13.99 -1.80
C PHE A 338 -7.68 12.91 -1.90
N ILE A 339 -7.28 11.64 -1.73
CA ILE A 339 -8.24 10.52 -1.64
C ILE A 339 -9.18 10.69 -0.44
N THR A 340 -8.69 11.20 0.70
CA THR A 340 -9.50 11.40 1.91
C THR A 340 -10.63 12.40 1.70
N ASP A 341 -10.38 13.45 0.93
CA ASP A 341 -11.37 14.50 0.66
C ASP A 341 -12.47 13.96 -0.26
N CYS A 342 -12.08 13.19 -1.28
CA CYS A 342 -13.02 12.48 -2.15
C CYS A 342 -13.87 11.45 -1.39
N TYR A 343 -13.26 10.68 -0.49
CA TYR A 343 -13.98 9.70 0.32
C TYR A 343 -14.97 10.37 1.28
N ARG A 344 -14.56 11.47 1.93
CA ARG A 344 -15.45 12.27 2.78
C ARG A 344 -16.62 12.85 1.99
N ALA A 345 -16.34 13.42 0.82
CA ALA A 345 -17.38 13.89 -0.10
C ALA A 345 -18.36 12.77 -0.46
N TYR A 346 -17.87 11.59 -0.83
CA TYR A 346 -18.69 10.42 -1.11
C TYR A 346 -19.61 10.07 0.07
N THR A 347 -19.05 9.95 1.28
CA THR A 347 -19.82 9.53 2.47
C THR A 347 -20.86 10.56 2.90
N GLU A 348 -20.54 11.86 2.80
CA GLU A 348 -21.45 12.92 3.27
C GLU A 348 -22.52 13.25 2.22
N LEU A 349 -22.17 13.30 0.93
CA LEU A 349 -23.14 13.58 -0.13
C LEU A 349 -24.17 12.47 -0.25
N LYS A 350 -23.78 11.20 -0.07
CA LYS A 350 -24.69 10.04 -0.09
C LYS A 350 -25.79 10.10 0.98
N ASN A 351 -25.62 10.92 2.03
CA ASN A 351 -26.60 11.09 3.10
C ASN A 351 -27.47 12.35 2.95
N LYS A 352 -27.37 13.07 1.82
CA LYS A 352 -28.19 14.27 1.55
C LYS A 352 -29.32 13.92 0.60
N ASP A 353 -30.55 14.32 0.93
CA ASP A 353 -31.76 14.08 0.15
C ASP A 353 -31.62 14.42 -1.35
N PHE A 354 -30.89 15.49 -1.69
CA PHE A 354 -30.63 15.86 -3.09
C PHE A 354 -29.97 14.72 -3.88
N TYR A 355 -29.09 13.94 -3.25
CA TYR A 355 -28.31 12.90 -3.91
C TYR A 355 -28.98 11.52 -3.92
N ASP A 356 -30.18 11.36 -3.36
CA ASP A 356 -30.88 10.05 -3.24
C ASP A 356 -31.16 9.40 -4.60
N ASN A 357 -31.37 10.22 -5.64
CA ASN A 357 -31.62 9.75 -7.01
C ASN A 357 -30.34 9.55 -7.83
N TYR A 358 -29.16 9.83 -7.25
CA TYR A 358 -27.89 9.73 -7.96
C TYR A 358 -27.07 8.55 -7.42
N ASN A 359 -26.44 7.82 -8.34
CA ASN A 359 -25.42 6.85 -8.03
C ASN A 359 -24.06 7.54 -7.87
N LEU A 360 -23.57 7.57 -6.64
CA LEU A 360 -22.21 8.02 -6.32
C LEU A 360 -21.27 6.82 -6.34
N SER A 361 -20.12 6.97 -7.00
CA SER A 361 -19.08 5.94 -7.09
C SER A 361 -17.69 6.57 -7.24
N PHE A 362 -16.63 5.77 -7.16
CA PHE A 362 -15.26 6.23 -7.42
C PHE A 362 -14.87 5.98 -8.88
N GLY A 363 -14.27 6.99 -9.51
CA GLY A 363 -13.69 6.88 -10.84
C GLY A 363 -12.21 6.47 -10.80
N ASN A 364 -11.63 6.19 -11.96
CA ASN A 364 -10.19 5.96 -12.06
C ASN A 364 -9.41 7.28 -11.98
N ASP A 365 -8.34 7.31 -11.19
CA ASP A 365 -7.40 8.44 -11.16
C ASP A 365 -6.53 8.41 -12.43
N ARG A 366 -6.50 9.54 -13.14
CA ARG A 366 -5.73 9.70 -14.38
C ARG A 366 -4.22 9.51 -14.20
N CYS A 367 -3.68 9.78 -13.00
CA CYS A 367 -2.26 9.53 -12.71
C CYS A 367 -1.93 8.03 -12.74
N GLY A 368 -2.94 7.16 -12.55
CA GLY A 368 -2.80 5.71 -12.64
C GLY A 368 -2.74 5.12 -14.05
N ASN A 369 -2.89 5.94 -15.11
CA ASN A 369 -2.90 5.45 -16.49
C ASN A 369 -1.54 4.94 -16.99
N THR A 370 -0.44 5.34 -16.34
CA THR A 370 0.91 4.84 -16.61
C THR A 370 1.44 4.22 -15.33
N SER A 371 1.67 2.92 -15.33
CA SER A 371 2.16 2.20 -14.15
C SER A 371 3.66 2.45 -13.92
N ALA A 372 4.14 2.12 -12.73
CA ALA A 372 5.56 2.19 -12.44
C ALA A 372 6.37 1.24 -13.34
N LEU A 373 5.81 0.06 -13.66
CA LEU A 373 6.44 -0.91 -14.54
C LEU A 373 6.58 -0.35 -15.96
N ASP A 374 5.57 0.34 -16.49
CA ASP A 374 5.65 0.99 -17.80
C ASP A 374 6.81 2.00 -17.85
N VAL A 375 6.99 2.77 -16.77
CA VAL A 375 8.09 3.74 -16.66
C VAL A 375 9.45 3.03 -16.57
N VAL A 376 9.56 1.96 -15.79
CA VAL A 376 10.79 1.19 -15.66
C VAL A 376 11.20 0.56 -16.99
N LEU A 377 10.25 -0.09 -17.69
CA LEU A 377 10.49 -0.69 -19.00
C LEU A 377 10.91 0.35 -20.03
N TYR A 378 10.23 1.50 -20.05
CA TYR A 378 10.62 2.63 -20.91
C TYR A 378 12.06 3.08 -20.65
N LEU A 379 12.45 3.24 -19.38
CA LEU A 379 13.82 3.66 -19.05
C LEU A 379 14.86 2.63 -19.49
N GLN A 380 14.60 1.35 -19.24
CA GLN A 380 15.49 0.26 -19.65
C GLN A 380 15.65 0.20 -21.16
N GLU A 381 14.54 0.29 -21.91
CA GLU A 381 14.56 0.31 -23.37
C GLU A 381 15.47 1.44 -23.90
N ASN A 382 15.35 2.64 -23.35
CA ASN A 382 16.18 3.78 -23.77
C ASN A 382 17.65 3.65 -23.34
N GLU A 383 17.96 2.89 -22.28
CA GLU A 383 19.35 2.59 -21.93
C GLU A 383 20.01 1.60 -22.91
N PHE A 384 19.26 0.60 -23.40
CA PHE A 384 19.78 -0.37 -24.36
C PHE A 384 20.03 0.21 -25.76
N PHE A 385 19.24 1.21 -26.17
CA PHE A 385 19.35 1.81 -27.52
C PHE A 385 20.20 3.08 -27.59
N GLU A 386 20.72 3.58 -26.46
CA GLU A 386 21.69 4.69 -26.42
C GLU A 386 23.17 4.24 -26.47
N VAL A 387 23.44 2.94 -26.71
CA VAL A 387 24.80 2.36 -26.84
C VAL A 387 25.28 2.30 -28.29
#